data_AF-A0A440VUM9-F1
#
_entry.id   AF-A0A440VUM9-F1
#
_cell.length_a   1.000
_cell.length_b   1.000
_cell.length_c   1.000
_cell.angle_alpha   90.00
_cell.angle_beta   90.00
_cell.angle_gamma   90.00
#
_symmetry.space_group_name_H-M   'P 1'
#
loop_
_entity.id
_entity.type
_entity.pdbx_description
1 polymer ?
#
loop_
_entity_poly.entity_id
_entity_poly.type
_entity_poly.pdbx_seq_one_letter_code
_entity_poly.pdbx_strand_id
1 'polypeptide(L)'
;AGAAEIATAEFDGYPLLMCDPTANRIPAAALDRCAAWIADQAGEAAAGKAMPRDVSQILDGPHYTESPVLIGPAPMICGVLCRPRERQTAAEPVIFLNAGGVPHVGWARGTVEAARALAAEGVASLRVDLPGLGLSDPTEEGRLFLYDRRTRHDVSRAINWMERAGYPGVGLVGTCAGAFQAFHAARADRRVRMLTMINPLCFAWNSSYALEMAVWKTYETSKTVLGQNAAARQESREPADAAWRGIASRCARLIVRRGLEAIKSTLSMLHPAALLGQRRVERWMRDLCGRGVRVLLVTSEGDLSLKEIARHFGSEEERLDSIRGVTRVSLPNADHTLTPYHARRAVIARLIDHGGIRRDGYARSEPVRATASPSFLAP
;
A
#
# COMPACT_ATOMS: atom_id res chain seq x y z
N ALA A 1 -15.24 -45.19 7.02
CA ALA A 1 -14.77 -43.80 7.11
C ALA A 1 -16.02 -42.91 7.08
N GLY A 2 -16.36 -42.25 8.20
CA GLY A 2 -17.50 -41.33 8.21
C GLY A 2 -17.20 -40.14 7.32
N ALA A 3 -18.14 -39.78 6.44
CA ALA A 3 -18.03 -38.55 5.66
C ALA A 3 -17.96 -37.36 6.63
N ALA A 4 -17.08 -36.40 6.36
CA ALA A 4 -17.05 -35.17 7.13
C ALA A 4 -18.42 -34.48 7.00
N GLU A 5 -18.96 -34.00 8.11
CA GLU A 5 -20.21 -33.24 8.10
C GLU A 5 -19.94 -31.86 7.47
N ILE A 6 -20.72 -31.51 6.44
CA ILE A 6 -20.57 -30.25 5.69
C ILE A 6 -21.84 -29.43 5.91
N ALA A 7 -21.68 -28.24 6.49
CA ALA A 7 -22.74 -27.24 6.55
C ALA A 7 -22.65 -26.29 5.34
N THR A 8 -23.80 -25.99 4.73
CA THR A 8 -23.90 -25.06 3.59
C THR A 8 -24.89 -23.94 3.91
N ALA A 9 -24.58 -22.73 3.46
CA ALA A 9 -25.43 -21.55 3.62
C ALA A 9 -25.22 -20.57 2.46
N GLU A 10 -26.20 -19.71 2.21
CA GLU A 10 -26.06 -18.62 1.24
C GLU A 10 -24.99 -17.61 1.68
N PHE A 11 -24.20 -17.10 0.73
CA PHE A 11 -23.23 -16.04 0.99
C PHE A 11 -23.85 -14.67 0.66
N ASP A 12 -24.69 -14.20 1.57
CA ASP A 12 -25.31 -12.88 1.47
C ASP A 12 -24.25 -11.79 1.44
N GLY A 13 -24.38 -10.83 0.51
CA GLY A 13 -23.45 -9.72 0.39
C GLY A 13 -22.16 -10.02 -0.39
N TYR A 14 -21.99 -11.23 -0.94
CA TYR A 14 -20.86 -11.56 -1.82
C TYR A 14 -20.63 -10.53 -2.95
N PRO A 15 -21.66 -10.05 -3.68
CA PRO A 15 -21.43 -9.11 -4.78
C PRO A 15 -20.83 -7.78 -4.30
N LEU A 16 -21.26 -7.29 -3.13
CA LEU A 16 -20.73 -6.05 -2.54
C LEU A 16 -19.35 -6.27 -1.91
N LEU A 17 -19.05 -7.47 -1.43
CA LEU A 17 -17.71 -7.83 -0.97
C LEU A 17 -16.70 -7.83 -2.13
N MET A 18 -17.12 -8.30 -3.31
CA MET A 18 -16.30 -8.41 -4.51
C MET A 18 -16.17 -7.12 -5.32
N CYS A 19 -16.79 -6.02 -4.88
CA CYS A 19 -16.57 -4.70 -5.45
C CYS A 19 -15.10 -4.25 -5.30
N ASP A 20 -14.74 -3.21 -6.04
CA ASP A 20 -13.48 -2.51 -5.83
C ASP A 20 -13.24 -2.18 -4.33
N PRO A 21 -12.00 -2.28 -3.81
CA PRO A 21 -11.71 -2.06 -2.39
C PRO A 21 -12.13 -0.69 -1.84
N THR A 22 -12.40 0.30 -2.69
CA THR A 22 -12.91 1.61 -2.25
C THR A 22 -14.44 1.63 -2.07
N ALA A 23 -15.14 0.65 -2.64
CA ALA A 23 -16.58 0.50 -2.66
C ALA A 23 -17.08 -0.79 -2.00
N ASN A 24 -16.18 -1.70 -1.60
CA ASN A 24 -16.58 -2.97 -1.01
C ASN A 24 -17.27 -2.81 0.35
N ARG A 25 -18.08 -3.80 0.71
CA ARG A 25 -18.72 -3.89 2.03
C ARG A 25 -18.48 -5.27 2.62
N ILE A 26 -18.07 -5.30 3.88
CA ILE A 26 -17.89 -6.54 4.63
C ILE A 26 -19.28 -7.13 4.96
N PRO A 27 -19.56 -8.39 4.59
CA PRO A 27 -20.84 -9.05 4.85
C PRO A 27 -20.87 -9.58 6.29
N ALA A 28 -21.15 -8.68 7.25
CA ALA A 28 -21.15 -9.00 8.68
C ALA A 28 -22.01 -10.24 9.01
N ALA A 29 -23.24 -10.31 8.49
CA ALA A 29 -24.14 -11.44 8.73
C ALA A 29 -23.56 -12.79 8.27
N ALA A 30 -22.84 -12.82 7.15
CA ALA A 30 -22.19 -14.06 6.69
C ALA A 30 -21.03 -14.46 7.61
N LEU A 31 -20.25 -13.48 8.09
CA LEU A 31 -19.18 -13.72 9.07
C LEU A 31 -19.73 -14.19 10.43
N ASP A 32 -20.83 -13.60 10.90
CA ASP A 32 -21.49 -13.97 12.15
C ASP A 32 -22.00 -15.42 12.09
N ARG A 33 -22.55 -15.85 10.95
CA ARG A 33 -22.95 -17.25 10.72
C ARG A 33 -21.74 -18.19 10.79
N CYS A 34 -20.63 -17.85 10.14
CA CYS A 34 -19.40 -18.63 10.23
C CYS A 34 -18.88 -18.69 11.67
N ALA A 35 -18.89 -17.57 12.40
CA ALA A 35 -18.45 -17.52 13.79
C ALA A 35 -19.33 -18.38 14.70
N ALA A 36 -20.65 -18.31 14.54
CA ALA A 36 -21.61 -19.14 15.27
C ALA A 36 -21.41 -20.63 14.97
N TRP A 37 -21.24 -21.00 13.70
CA TRP A 37 -20.96 -22.38 13.31
C TRP A 37 -19.65 -22.89 13.91
N ILE A 38 -18.55 -22.12 13.84
CA ILE A 38 -17.27 -22.48 14.47
C ILE A 38 -17.43 -22.65 15.98
N ALA A 39 -18.17 -21.77 16.64
CA ALA A 39 -18.41 -21.83 18.08
C ALA A 39 -19.21 -23.07 18.50
N ASP A 40 -20.23 -23.45 17.72
CA ASP A 40 -21.03 -24.66 17.95
C ASP A 40 -20.21 -25.95 17.77
N GLN A 41 -19.25 -25.94 16.83
CA GLN A 41 -18.35 -27.08 16.60
C GLN A 41 -17.17 -27.13 17.59
N ALA A 42 -16.86 -26.03 18.27
CA ALA A 42 -15.84 -26.00 19.30
C ALA A 42 -16.36 -26.72 20.55
N GLY A 43 -16.20 -28.04 20.61
CA GLY A 43 -16.66 -28.85 21.75
C GLY A 43 -16.20 -28.28 23.10
N GLU A 44 -16.96 -28.58 24.17
CA GLU A 44 -16.77 -28.02 25.53
C GLU A 44 -15.32 -28.06 26.06
N ALA A 45 -14.51 -29.02 25.57
CA ALA A 45 -13.11 -29.20 25.94
C ALA A 45 -12.13 -28.12 25.39
N ALA A 46 -12.51 -27.34 24.38
CA ALA A 46 -11.64 -26.32 23.78
C ALA A 46 -11.72 -24.94 24.46
N ALA A 47 -12.84 -24.64 25.13
CA ALA A 47 -13.10 -23.34 25.74
C ALA A 47 -12.22 -23.04 26.99
N GLY A 48 -11.59 -24.07 27.58
CA GLY A 48 -10.83 -23.95 28.83
C GLY A 48 -9.31 -23.78 28.68
N LYS A 49 -8.73 -24.02 27.51
CA LYS A 49 -7.28 -23.82 27.30
C LYS A 49 -7.03 -22.43 26.73
N ALA A 50 -7.30 -21.40 27.53
CA ALA A 50 -6.72 -20.09 27.28
C ALA A 50 -5.20 -20.29 27.13
N MET A 51 -4.67 -19.99 25.94
CA MET A 51 -3.25 -20.06 25.66
C MET A 51 -2.52 -19.27 26.77
N PRO A 52 -1.47 -19.82 27.40
CA PRO A 52 -0.81 -19.14 28.51
C PRO A 52 -0.47 -17.71 28.09
N ARG A 53 -0.92 -16.71 28.86
CA ARG A 53 -0.56 -15.31 28.61
C ARG A 53 0.95 -15.06 28.68
N ASP A 54 1.69 -16.04 29.19
CA ASP A 54 3.14 -16.03 29.44
C ASP A 54 4.00 -16.51 28.26
N VAL A 55 3.40 -16.82 27.11
CA VAL A 55 4.20 -17.07 25.90
C VAL A 55 4.74 -15.73 25.42
N SER A 56 6.07 -15.62 25.34
CA SER A 56 6.75 -14.45 24.75
C SER A 56 6.06 -14.06 23.44
N GLN A 57 5.55 -12.84 23.36
CA GLN A 57 4.97 -12.29 22.13
C GLN A 57 6.06 -11.89 21.13
N ILE A 58 7.32 -12.19 21.43
CA ILE A 58 8.47 -11.91 20.59
C ILE A 58 8.73 -13.11 19.69
N LEU A 59 8.78 -12.86 18.39
CA LEU A 59 9.24 -13.84 17.42
C LEU A 59 10.75 -13.67 17.21
N ASP A 60 11.50 -14.69 17.61
CA ASP A 60 12.94 -14.76 17.39
C ASP A 60 13.28 -15.37 16.03
N GLY A 61 13.91 -14.57 15.18
CA GLY A 61 14.45 -14.99 13.88
C GLY A 61 15.98 -15.08 13.88
N PRO A 62 16.59 -15.46 12.74
CA PRO A 62 18.05 -15.59 12.63
C PRO A 62 18.79 -14.28 12.92
N HIS A 63 18.36 -13.17 12.31
CA HIS A 63 19.02 -11.86 12.42
C HIS A 63 18.12 -10.77 13.03
N TYR A 64 16.91 -11.15 13.44
CA TYR A 64 15.90 -10.20 13.90
C TYR A 64 15.09 -10.72 15.08
N THR A 65 14.47 -9.80 15.81
CA THR A 65 13.39 -10.06 16.76
C THR A 65 12.18 -9.22 16.36
N GLU A 66 11.00 -9.82 16.23
CA GLU A 66 9.75 -9.11 15.95
C GLU A 66 8.86 -9.06 17.20
N SER A 67 8.38 -7.87 17.56
CA SER A 67 7.49 -7.68 18.71
C SER A 67 6.25 -6.89 18.30
N PRO A 68 5.03 -7.30 18.68
CA PRO A 68 3.83 -6.53 18.43
C PRO A 68 3.87 -5.25 19.26
N VAL A 69 3.31 -4.16 18.72
CA VAL A 69 3.25 -2.87 19.38
C VAL A 69 1.85 -2.28 19.27
N LEU A 70 1.44 -1.59 20.33
CA LEU A 70 0.21 -0.80 20.38
C LEU A 70 0.61 0.65 20.62
N ILE A 71 0.18 1.53 19.72
CA ILE A 71 0.58 2.95 19.68
C ILE A 71 -0.67 3.79 19.95
N GLY A 72 -0.75 4.34 21.15
CA GLY A 72 -1.82 5.22 21.59
C GLY A 72 -1.54 6.72 21.37
N PRO A 73 -2.46 7.59 21.83
CA PRO A 73 -3.77 7.28 22.43
C PRO A 73 -4.76 6.70 21.41
N ALA A 74 -5.98 6.34 21.82
CA ALA A 74 -7.01 5.84 20.91
C ALA A 74 -7.31 6.81 19.73
N PRO A 75 -7.69 6.32 18.53
CA PRO A 75 -7.76 4.90 18.16
C PRO A 75 -6.36 4.28 18.13
N MET A 76 -6.21 3.10 18.74
CA MET A 76 -4.93 2.41 18.87
C MET A 76 -4.40 2.00 17.50
N ILE A 77 -3.13 2.30 17.25
CA ILE A 77 -2.39 1.82 16.08
C ILE A 77 -1.69 0.52 16.45
N CYS A 78 -2.00 -0.54 15.73
CA CYS A 78 -1.32 -1.82 15.80
C CYS A 78 -0.11 -1.82 14.86
N GLY A 79 0.96 -2.48 15.28
CA GLY A 79 2.13 -2.66 14.45
C GLY A 79 3.05 -3.77 14.93
N VAL A 80 4.15 -3.96 14.20
CA VAL A 80 5.22 -4.89 14.56
C VAL A 80 6.54 -4.17 14.41
N LEU A 81 7.29 -4.09 15.51
CA LEU A 81 8.66 -3.63 15.51
C LEU A 81 9.60 -4.81 15.27
N CYS A 82 10.34 -4.74 14.17
CA CYS A 82 11.43 -5.64 13.82
C CYS A 82 12.76 -4.98 14.22
N ARG A 83 13.48 -5.59 15.17
CA ARG A 83 14.82 -5.16 15.59
C ARG A 83 15.89 -6.10 15.03
N PRO A 84 17.04 -5.56 14.59
CA PRO A 84 18.21 -6.39 14.33
C PRO A 84 18.79 -6.92 15.64
N ARG A 85 19.54 -8.03 15.58
CA ARG A 85 20.33 -8.50 16.73
C ARG A 85 21.45 -7.52 17.09
N GLU A 86 22.10 -6.98 16.08
CA GLU A 86 23.15 -5.97 16.22
C GLU A 86 22.76 -4.72 15.46
N ARG A 87 22.66 -3.58 16.17
CA ARG A 87 22.19 -2.33 15.58
C ARG A 87 23.34 -1.59 14.91
N GLN A 88 23.16 -1.21 13.64
CA GLN A 88 23.98 -0.16 13.02
C GLN A 88 23.49 1.20 13.50
N THR A 89 24.26 1.87 14.35
CA THR A 89 23.91 3.17 14.93
C THR A 89 23.78 4.28 13.89
N ALA A 90 24.51 4.17 12.78
CA ALA A 90 24.49 5.13 11.68
C ALA A 90 23.28 4.98 10.73
N ALA A 91 22.55 3.86 10.82
CA ALA A 91 21.41 3.60 9.94
C ALA A 91 20.10 4.12 10.56
N GLU A 92 19.37 4.93 9.80
CA GLU A 92 18.05 5.41 10.20
C GLU A 92 17.03 4.26 10.10
N PRO A 93 16.26 3.99 11.16
CA PRO A 93 15.23 2.96 11.12
C PRO A 93 14.08 3.39 10.21
N VAL A 94 13.31 2.42 9.72
CA VAL A 94 12.27 2.66 8.72
C VAL A 94 10.88 2.38 9.29
N ILE A 95 9.91 3.27 9.03
CA ILE A 95 8.49 2.99 9.23
C ILE A 95 7.84 2.68 7.88
N PHE A 96 7.26 1.49 7.77
CA PHE A 96 6.44 1.08 6.63
C PHE A 96 4.98 1.44 6.86
N LEU A 97 4.42 2.23 5.95
CA LEU A 97 3.01 2.62 5.94
C LEU A 97 2.18 1.69 5.03
N ASN A 98 0.88 1.62 5.29
CA ASN A 98 -0.06 0.82 4.50
C ASN A 98 -0.10 1.24 3.02
N ALA A 99 -0.29 0.25 2.14
CA ALA A 99 -0.54 0.47 0.71
C ALA A 99 -2.05 0.37 0.45
N GLY A 100 -2.76 1.50 0.55
CA GLY A 100 -4.22 1.48 0.50
C GLY A 100 -4.81 0.64 1.64
N GLY A 101 -5.68 -0.32 1.31
CA GLY A 101 -6.31 -1.21 2.29
C GLY A 101 -5.43 -2.38 2.74
N VAL A 102 -4.17 -2.44 2.29
CA VAL A 102 -3.27 -3.56 2.60
C VAL A 102 -2.72 -3.42 4.03
N PRO A 103 -2.88 -4.45 4.89
CA PRO A 103 -2.40 -4.41 6.26
C PRO A 103 -0.86 -4.40 6.34
N HIS A 104 -0.33 -4.18 7.54
CA HIS A 104 1.10 -3.99 7.83
C HIS A 104 1.99 -5.20 7.48
N VAL A 105 1.41 -6.36 7.15
CA VAL A 105 2.16 -7.50 6.56
C VAL A 105 2.62 -7.21 5.12
N GLY A 106 2.00 -6.23 4.46
CA GLY A 106 2.31 -5.82 3.10
C GLY A 106 1.75 -6.79 2.07
N TRP A 107 1.60 -6.30 0.84
CA TRP A 107 1.14 -7.11 -0.27
C TRP A 107 2.15 -8.22 -0.54
N ALA A 108 1.67 -9.45 -0.71
CA ALA A 108 2.53 -10.64 -0.84
C ALA A 108 3.62 -10.74 0.25
N ARG A 109 3.31 -10.33 1.49
CA ARG A 109 4.22 -10.28 2.65
C ARG A 109 5.43 -9.33 2.47
N GLY A 110 5.39 -8.42 1.51
CA GLY A 110 6.55 -7.64 1.08
C GLY A 110 7.17 -6.78 2.18
N THR A 111 6.37 -6.19 3.08
CA THR A 111 6.93 -5.38 4.17
C THR A 111 7.56 -6.25 5.25
N VAL A 112 7.04 -7.47 5.51
CA VAL A 112 7.68 -8.45 6.40
C VAL A 112 9.04 -8.86 5.84
N GLU A 113 9.11 -9.20 4.56
CA GLU A 113 10.36 -9.57 3.88
C GLU A 113 11.37 -8.41 3.93
N ALA A 114 10.93 -7.19 3.65
CA ALA A 114 11.77 -6.00 3.72
C ALA A 114 12.26 -5.71 5.14
N ALA A 115 11.40 -5.79 6.15
CA ALA A 115 11.75 -5.54 7.56
C ALA A 115 12.83 -6.52 8.06
N ARG A 116 12.72 -7.80 7.69
CA ARG A 116 13.69 -8.82 8.08
C ARG A 116 15.00 -8.70 7.32
N ALA A 117 14.95 -8.33 6.03
CA ALA A 117 16.15 -8.05 5.24
C ALA A 117 16.90 -6.80 5.77
N LEU A 118 16.18 -5.74 6.11
CA LEU A 118 16.74 -4.55 6.77
C LEU A 118 17.37 -4.90 8.12
N ALA A 119 16.74 -5.77 8.91
CA ALA A 119 17.29 -6.22 10.19
C ALA A 119 18.57 -7.07 10.03
N ALA A 120 18.68 -7.87 8.95
CA ALA A 120 19.92 -8.55 8.61
C ALA A 120 21.08 -7.56 8.33
N GLU A 121 20.75 -6.37 7.82
CA GLU A 121 21.68 -5.26 7.65
C GLU A 121 21.76 -4.34 8.88
N GLY A 122 21.29 -4.78 10.05
CA GLY A 122 21.41 -4.00 11.29
C GLY A 122 20.48 -2.78 11.40
N VAL A 123 19.41 -2.72 10.60
CA VAL A 123 18.43 -1.63 10.56
C VAL A 123 17.13 -2.06 11.21
N ALA A 124 16.65 -1.29 12.18
CA ALA A 124 15.33 -1.53 12.76
C ALA A 124 14.22 -1.02 11.86
N SER A 125 13.06 -1.65 11.90
CA SER A 125 11.89 -1.19 11.17
C SER A 125 10.58 -1.44 11.90
N LEU A 126 9.64 -0.52 11.72
CA LEU A 126 8.30 -0.59 12.27
C LEU A 126 7.29 -0.70 11.14
N ARG A 127 6.46 -1.73 11.16
CA ARG A 127 5.33 -1.89 10.23
C ARG A 127 4.05 -1.53 10.99
N VAL A 128 3.26 -0.59 10.50
CA VAL A 128 2.05 -0.13 11.19
C VAL A 128 0.81 -0.28 10.33
N ASP A 129 -0.31 -0.49 11.01
CA ASP A 129 -1.65 -0.28 10.49
C ASP A 129 -2.16 1.08 10.97
N LEU A 130 -2.42 2.03 10.08
CA LEU A 130 -3.07 3.28 10.48
C LEU A 130 -4.52 3.03 10.93
N PRO A 131 -5.16 3.94 11.68
CA PRO A 131 -6.53 3.73 12.17
C PRO A 131 -7.51 3.37 11.05
N GLY A 132 -8.36 2.37 11.30
CA GLY A 132 -9.29 1.81 10.32
C GLY A 132 -8.66 0.82 9.32
N LEU A 133 -7.38 0.47 9.47
CA LEU A 133 -6.70 -0.51 8.62
C LEU A 133 -6.23 -1.70 9.45
N GLY A 134 -6.15 -2.87 8.80
CA GLY A 134 -5.60 -4.09 9.37
C GLY A 134 -6.14 -4.41 10.76
N LEU A 135 -5.24 -4.44 11.76
CA LEU A 135 -5.59 -4.76 13.15
C LEU A 135 -5.82 -3.53 14.04
N SER A 136 -5.70 -2.32 13.50
CA SER A 136 -5.87 -1.09 14.28
C SER A 136 -7.33 -0.78 14.54
N ASP A 137 -7.56 -0.02 15.61
CA ASP A 137 -8.90 0.41 15.98
C ASP A 137 -9.57 1.16 14.82
N PRO A 138 -10.91 1.06 14.71
CA PRO A 138 -11.66 1.80 13.71
C PRO A 138 -11.48 3.31 13.88
N THR A 139 -11.69 4.03 12.79
CA THR A 139 -11.74 5.49 12.76
C THR A 139 -13.19 5.95 12.74
N GLU A 140 -13.42 7.23 13.03
CA GLU A 140 -14.68 7.93 12.77
C GLU A 140 -15.20 7.65 11.35
N GLU A 141 -16.53 7.55 11.24
CA GLU A 141 -17.20 7.33 9.96
C GLU A 141 -16.84 8.42 8.93
N GLY A 142 -16.69 8.02 7.67
CA GLY A 142 -16.41 8.93 6.55
C GLY A 142 -14.94 9.32 6.39
N ARG A 143 -14.03 8.86 7.26
CA ARG A 143 -12.59 9.06 7.05
C ARG A 143 -12.08 8.24 5.86
N LEU A 144 -11.43 8.92 4.91
CA LEU A 144 -10.80 8.27 3.76
C LEU A 144 -9.39 7.79 4.14
N PHE A 145 -9.17 6.48 4.16
CA PHE A 145 -7.86 5.90 4.48
C PHE A 145 -6.79 6.19 3.40
N LEU A 146 -7.21 6.47 2.16
CA LEU A 146 -6.31 6.72 1.03
C LEU A 146 -5.63 8.10 1.10
N TYR A 147 -6.43 9.16 1.09
CA TYR A 147 -5.93 10.53 0.93
C TYR A 147 -6.65 11.49 1.87
N ASP A 148 -6.21 11.51 3.14
CA ASP A 148 -6.71 12.45 4.15
C ASP A 148 -5.53 13.17 4.80
N ARG A 149 -5.61 14.50 4.91
CA ARG A 149 -4.58 15.33 5.56
C ARG A 149 -4.35 14.94 7.02
N ARG A 150 -5.35 14.34 7.68
CA ARG A 150 -5.28 13.88 9.06
C ARG A 150 -4.35 12.68 9.24
N THR A 151 -4.12 11.87 8.20
CA THR A 151 -3.22 10.69 8.27
C THR A 151 -1.80 11.06 8.70
N ARG A 152 -1.32 12.28 8.40
CA ARG A 152 -0.01 12.75 8.87
C ARG A 152 0.10 12.73 10.40
N HIS A 153 -1.00 12.99 11.13
CA HIS A 153 -1.00 12.98 12.59
C HIS A 153 -0.86 11.55 13.13
N ASP A 154 -1.46 10.57 12.45
CA ASP A 154 -1.28 9.16 12.79
C ASP A 154 0.15 8.68 12.52
N VAL A 155 0.74 9.09 11.39
CA VAL A 155 2.15 8.82 11.12
C VAL A 155 3.03 9.47 12.19
N SER A 156 2.75 10.71 12.60
CA SER A 156 3.47 11.35 13.72
C SER A 156 3.34 10.59 15.04
N ARG A 157 2.23 9.89 15.32
CA ARG A 157 2.12 9.00 16.50
C ARG A 157 3.10 7.84 16.41
N ALA A 158 3.24 7.22 15.24
CA ALA A 158 4.25 6.17 15.02
C ALA A 158 5.69 6.70 15.14
N ILE A 159 5.97 7.92 14.65
CA ILE A 159 7.27 8.58 14.81
C ILE A 159 7.55 8.86 16.30
N ASN A 160 6.59 9.41 17.05
CA ASN A 160 6.73 9.64 18.50
C ASN A 160 6.99 8.35 19.27
N TRP A 161 6.36 7.25 18.84
CA TRP A 161 6.59 5.94 19.44
C TRP A 161 8.01 5.44 19.15
N MET A 162 8.49 5.56 17.91
CA MET A 162 9.87 5.21 17.54
C MET A 162 10.91 6.04 18.30
N GLU A 163 10.67 7.34 18.47
CA GLU A 163 11.53 8.21 19.27
C GLU A 163 11.65 7.73 20.71
N ARG A 164 10.52 7.44 21.37
CA ARG A 164 10.49 6.85 22.72
C ARG A 164 11.15 5.47 22.78
N ALA A 165 11.15 4.73 21.67
CA ALA A 165 11.84 3.45 21.54
C ALA A 165 13.35 3.58 21.26
N GLY A 166 13.92 4.79 21.30
CA GLY A 166 15.37 5.05 21.15
C GLY A 166 15.80 5.35 19.72
N TYR A 167 14.87 5.82 18.87
CA TYR A 167 15.11 6.17 17.47
C TYR A 167 14.79 7.64 17.19
N PRO A 168 15.75 8.57 17.37
CA PRO A 168 15.50 10.01 17.28
C PRO A 168 15.25 10.51 15.85
N GLY A 169 15.58 9.70 14.84
CA GLY A 169 15.30 9.91 13.43
C GLY A 169 14.71 8.66 12.80
N VAL A 170 13.95 8.85 11.72
CA VAL A 170 13.34 7.74 10.97
C VAL A 170 13.33 8.00 9.46
N GLY A 171 13.28 6.92 8.68
CA GLY A 171 12.81 6.91 7.30
C GLY A 171 11.33 6.52 7.21
N LEU A 172 10.60 7.07 6.25
CA LEU A 172 9.23 6.65 5.93
C LEU A 172 9.20 5.96 4.58
N VAL A 173 8.57 4.79 4.49
CA VAL A 173 8.36 4.06 3.23
C VAL A 173 6.87 3.86 3.02
N GLY A 174 6.38 4.25 1.84
CA GLY A 174 4.98 4.08 1.49
C GLY A 174 4.77 3.81 0.01
N THR A 175 3.75 3.00 -0.28
CA THR A 175 3.31 2.68 -1.65
C THR A 175 1.94 3.32 -1.92
N CYS A 176 1.75 3.90 -3.10
CA CYS A 176 0.48 4.51 -3.52
C CYS A 176 -0.02 5.56 -2.51
N ALA A 177 -1.15 5.31 -1.83
CA ALA A 177 -1.67 6.13 -0.74
C ALA A 177 -0.68 6.27 0.43
N GLY A 178 0.08 5.22 0.75
CA GLY A 178 1.13 5.28 1.76
C GLY A 178 2.24 6.26 1.38
N ALA A 179 2.55 6.42 0.09
CA ALA A 179 3.54 7.39 -0.39
C ALA A 179 3.06 8.83 -0.15
N PHE A 180 1.78 9.10 -0.38
CA PHE A 180 1.14 10.38 -0.05
C PHE A 180 1.24 10.67 1.46
N GLN A 181 0.84 9.71 2.29
CA GLN A 181 0.90 9.83 3.75
C GLN A 181 2.32 10.10 4.23
N ALA A 182 3.30 9.35 3.72
CA ALA A 182 4.71 9.50 4.04
C ALA A 182 5.24 10.88 3.62
N PHE A 183 4.93 11.34 2.40
CA PHE A 183 5.35 12.65 1.90
C PHE A 183 4.79 13.80 2.77
N HIS A 184 3.52 13.73 3.13
CA HIS A 184 2.90 14.76 3.96
C HIS A 184 3.39 14.75 5.41
N ALA A 185 3.67 13.57 5.98
CA ALA A 185 4.29 13.45 7.30
C ALA A 185 5.74 13.98 7.30
N ALA A 186 6.55 13.59 6.32
CA ALA A 186 7.95 14.04 6.19
C ALA A 186 8.05 15.58 6.09
N ARG A 187 7.10 16.19 5.39
CA ARG A 187 7.02 17.65 5.29
C ARG A 187 6.68 18.34 6.61
N ALA A 188 5.91 17.68 7.49
CA ALA A 188 5.48 18.25 8.76
C ALA A 188 6.43 17.93 9.93
N ASP A 189 7.18 16.83 9.85
CA ASP A 189 7.99 16.31 10.94
C ASP A 189 9.50 16.37 10.62
N ARG A 190 10.28 17.03 11.48
CA ARG A 190 11.73 17.22 11.27
C ARG A 190 12.56 15.98 11.57
N ARG A 191 12.00 14.98 12.25
CA ARG A 191 12.69 13.71 12.58
C ARG A 191 12.75 12.77 11.39
N VAL A 192 11.95 13.01 10.34
CA VAL A 192 12.02 12.24 9.11
C VAL A 192 13.26 12.66 8.32
N ARG A 193 14.19 11.73 8.12
CA ARG A 193 15.46 11.92 7.41
C ARG A 193 15.51 11.23 6.06
N MET A 194 14.65 10.24 5.85
CA MET A 194 14.51 9.55 4.57
C MET A 194 13.04 9.40 4.20
N LEU A 195 12.77 9.44 2.91
CA LEU A 195 11.44 9.21 2.37
C LEU A 195 11.56 8.31 1.15
N THR A 196 10.87 7.17 1.15
CA THR A 196 10.70 6.33 -0.03
C THR A 196 9.26 6.33 -0.47
N MET A 197 9.04 6.77 -1.70
CA MET A 197 7.73 6.83 -2.34
C MET A 197 7.70 5.80 -3.47
N ILE A 198 6.84 4.79 -3.34
CA ILE A 198 6.67 3.74 -4.35
C ILE A 198 5.35 3.97 -5.07
N ASN A 199 5.38 4.09 -6.40
CA ASN A 199 4.22 4.31 -7.25
C ASN A 199 3.23 5.37 -6.70
N PRO A 200 3.66 6.62 -6.41
CA PRO A 200 2.75 7.62 -5.85
C PRO A 200 1.73 8.10 -6.88
N LEU A 201 0.44 7.92 -6.58
CA LEU A 201 -0.67 8.38 -7.44
C LEU A 201 -1.23 9.75 -7.05
N CYS A 202 -0.73 10.35 -5.96
CA CYS A 202 -1.15 11.68 -5.53
C CYS A 202 -0.06 12.35 -4.69
N PHE A 203 0.31 13.59 -5.05
CA PHE A 203 1.17 14.44 -4.20
C PHE A 203 0.40 15.57 -3.50
N ALA A 204 -0.76 15.96 -4.03
CA ALA A 204 -1.55 17.06 -3.50
C ALA A 204 -3.04 16.77 -3.66
N TRP A 205 -3.67 16.37 -2.57
CA TRP A 205 -5.12 16.17 -2.54
C TRP A 205 -5.85 17.51 -2.70
N ASN A 206 -6.79 17.56 -3.63
CA ASN A 206 -7.66 18.70 -3.86
C ASN A 206 -9.11 18.21 -4.03
N SER A 207 -10.06 19.14 -4.07
CA SER A 207 -11.50 18.84 -4.18
C SER A 207 -11.88 18.06 -5.44
N SER A 208 -11.10 18.16 -6.53
CA SER A 208 -11.39 17.42 -7.76
C SER A 208 -11.09 15.92 -7.59
N TYR A 209 -10.00 15.55 -6.90
CA TYR A 209 -9.72 14.14 -6.60
C TYR A 209 -10.76 13.53 -5.65
N ALA A 210 -11.23 14.29 -4.65
CA ALA A 210 -12.26 13.84 -3.71
C ALA A 210 -13.61 13.60 -4.41
N LEU A 211 -14.01 14.52 -5.30
CA LEU A 211 -15.24 14.37 -6.09
C LEU A 211 -15.13 13.18 -7.03
N GLU A 212 -14.02 13.02 -7.74
CA GLU A 212 -13.82 11.87 -8.63
C GLU A 212 -13.88 10.54 -7.90
N MET A 213 -13.31 10.44 -6.70
CA MET A 213 -13.33 9.21 -5.91
C MET A 213 -14.71 8.92 -5.34
N ALA A 214 -15.46 9.95 -4.92
CA ALA A 214 -16.84 9.82 -4.47
C ALA A 214 -17.79 9.39 -5.61
N VAL A 215 -17.65 10.00 -6.79
CA VAL A 215 -18.40 9.63 -8.00
C VAL A 215 -18.07 8.19 -8.42
N TRP A 216 -16.80 7.82 -8.40
CA TRP A 216 -16.36 6.45 -8.72
C TRP A 216 -16.95 5.40 -7.76
N LYS A 217 -16.87 5.65 -6.45
CA LYS A 217 -17.45 4.77 -5.42
C LYS A 217 -18.95 4.59 -5.61
N THR A 218 -19.66 5.69 -5.90
CA THR A 218 -21.10 5.67 -6.14
C THR A 218 -21.44 4.87 -7.40
N TYR A 219 -20.66 5.04 -8.47
CA TYR A 219 -20.84 4.33 -9.73
C TYR A 219 -20.62 2.81 -9.59
N GLU A 220 -19.53 2.38 -8.95
CA GLU A 220 -19.23 0.95 -8.74
C GLU A 220 -20.28 0.26 -7.86
N THR A 221 -20.73 0.94 -6.80
CA THR A 221 -21.81 0.43 -5.94
C THR A 221 -23.14 0.32 -6.70
N SER A 222 -23.44 1.29 -7.57
CA SER A 222 -24.68 1.29 -8.37
C SER A 222 -24.66 0.20 -9.44
N LYS A 223 -23.50 -0.07 -10.05
CA LYS A 223 -23.31 -1.15 -11.02
C LYS A 223 -23.62 -2.53 -10.44
N THR A 224 -23.22 -2.78 -9.20
CA THR A 224 -23.50 -4.06 -8.55
C THR A 224 -24.98 -4.22 -8.22
N VAL A 225 -25.63 -3.17 -7.72
CA VAL A 225 -27.09 -3.17 -7.48
C VAL A 225 -27.87 -3.36 -8.79
N LEU A 226 -27.46 -2.71 -9.88
CA LEU A 226 -28.07 -2.87 -11.20
C LEU A 226 -27.79 -4.26 -11.80
N GLY A 227 -26.58 -4.81 -11.60
CA GLY A 227 -26.20 -6.15 -12.03
C GLY A 227 -26.97 -7.25 -11.29
N GLN A 228 -27.27 -7.05 -10.01
CA GLN A 228 -28.15 -7.93 -9.22
C GLN A 228 -29.58 -7.92 -9.76
N ASN A 229 -30.11 -6.75 -10.10
CA ASN A 229 -31.45 -6.62 -10.71
C ASN A 229 -31.52 -7.23 -12.13
N ALA A 230 -30.40 -7.24 -12.87
CA ALA A 230 -30.31 -7.88 -14.18
C ALA A 230 -30.16 -9.41 -14.07
N ALA A 231 -29.37 -9.91 -13.11
CA ALA A 231 -29.23 -11.35 -12.84
C ALA A 231 -30.54 -11.96 -12.30
N ALA A 232 -31.25 -11.26 -11.41
CA ALA A 232 -32.59 -11.64 -10.95
C ALA A 232 -33.64 -11.65 -12.08
N ARG A 233 -33.43 -10.86 -13.15
CA ARG A 233 -34.26 -10.91 -14.37
C ARG A 233 -33.85 -12.04 -15.33
N GLN A 234 -32.65 -12.58 -15.21
CA GLN A 234 -32.11 -13.58 -16.14
C GLN A 234 -32.41 -15.03 -15.72
N GLU A 235 -32.82 -15.27 -14.47
CA GLU A 235 -33.40 -16.56 -14.02
C GLU A 235 -34.74 -16.93 -14.68
N SER A 236 -35.26 -16.10 -15.59
CA SER A 236 -36.53 -16.33 -16.29
C SER A 236 -36.40 -16.65 -17.78
N ARG A 237 -35.21 -16.99 -18.31
CA ARG A 237 -35.05 -17.37 -19.73
C ARG A 237 -34.08 -18.51 -19.99
N GLU A 238 -34.55 -19.49 -20.79
CA GLU A 238 -33.85 -20.72 -21.20
C GLU A 238 -32.60 -20.52 -22.09
N PRO A 239 -31.69 -21.52 -22.18
CA PRO A 239 -30.31 -21.32 -22.61
C PRO A 239 -30.05 -21.77 -24.05
N ALA A 240 -29.79 -20.82 -24.97
CA ALA A 240 -29.30 -21.17 -26.31
C ALA A 240 -28.06 -20.36 -26.79
N ASP A 241 -27.62 -19.29 -26.11
CA ASP A 241 -26.57 -18.41 -26.67
C ASP A 241 -25.48 -18.01 -25.66
N ALA A 242 -25.04 -18.94 -24.82
CA ALA A 242 -24.09 -18.69 -23.73
C ALA A 242 -22.61 -18.67 -24.17
N ALA A 243 -22.24 -19.24 -25.31
CA ALA A 243 -20.83 -19.41 -25.69
C ALA A 243 -20.14 -18.13 -26.19
N TRP A 244 -20.84 -17.28 -26.96
CA TRP A 244 -20.24 -16.08 -27.58
C TRP A 244 -20.17 -14.86 -26.64
N ARG A 245 -21.02 -14.80 -25.60
CA ARG A 245 -21.01 -13.72 -24.60
C ARG A 245 -19.86 -13.81 -23.59
N GLY A 246 -19.34 -15.01 -23.35
CA GLY A 246 -18.23 -15.25 -22.42
C GLY A 246 -16.90 -14.64 -22.85
N ILE A 247 -16.65 -14.56 -24.16
CA ILE A 247 -15.40 -14.00 -24.73
C ILE A 247 -15.47 -12.47 -24.79
N ALA A 248 -16.62 -11.90 -25.15
CA ALA A 248 -16.87 -10.46 -25.08
C ALA A 248 -16.72 -9.89 -23.65
N SER A 249 -17.09 -10.67 -22.61
CA SER A 249 -16.98 -10.27 -21.20
C SER A 249 -15.54 -10.22 -20.65
N ARG A 250 -14.59 -10.92 -21.29
CA ARG A 250 -13.16 -10.89 -20.91
C ARG A 250 -12.44 -9.72 -21.57
N CYS A 251 -12.73 -9.45 -22.84
CA CYS A 251 -12.23 -8.26 -23.53
C CYS A 251 -12.81 -6.97 -22.94
N ALA A 252 -14.10 -6.96 -22.56
CA ALA A 252 -14.73 -5.80 -21.92
C ALA A 252 -14.11 -5.47 -20.54
N ARG A 253 -13.68 -6.46 -19.74
CA ARG A 253 -13.00 -6.21 -18.45
C ARG A 253 -11.61 -5.60 -18.60
N LEU A 254 -10.88 -5.97 -19.65
CA LEU A 254 -9.58 -5.38 -19.97
C LEU A 254 -9.71 -4.00 -20.61
N ILE A 255 -10.77 -3.75 -21.38
CA ILE A 255 -11.08 -2.45 -21.98
C ILE A 255 -11.62 -1.46 -20.94
N VAL A 256 -12.39 -1.89 -19.93
CA VAL A 256 -12.86 -1.00 -18.85
C VAL A 256 -11.74 -0.61 -17.87
N ARG A 257 -10.78 -1.51 -17.59
CA ARG A 257 -9.54 -1.17 -16.84
C ARG A 257 -8.68 -0.12 -17.57
N ARG A 258 -8.72 -0.09 -18.91
CA ARG A 258 -8.04 0.91 -19.74
C ARG A 258 -8.87 2.17 -20.00
N GLY A 259 -10.21 2.06 -20.01
CA GLY A 259 -11.13 3.12 -20.38
C GLY A 259 -11.28 4.22 -19.34
N LEU A 260 -11.14 3.89 -18.04
CA LEU A 260 -11.16 4.90 -16.99
C LEU A 260 -9.86 5.73 -16.90
N GLU A 261 -8.78 5.20 -17.46
CA GLU A 261 -7.44 5.78 -17.45
C GLU A 261 -7.21 6.86 -18.51
N ALA A 262 -8.09 6.94 -19.52
CA ALA A 262 -7.97 7.90 -20.63
C ALA A 262 -8.79 9.18 -20.44
N ILE A 263 -9.86 9.16 -19.64
CA ILE A 263 -10.80 10.28 -19.52
C ILE A 263 -10.42 11.26 -18.38
N LYS A 264 -9.66 10.81 -17.37
CA LYS A 264 -9.24 11.64 -16.21
C LYS A 264 -8.07 12.59 -16.48
N SER A 265 -7.16 12.23 -17.39
CA SER A 265 -5.94 13.01 -17.62
C SER A 265 -6.16 14.21 -18.55
N THR A 266 -7.07 14.12 -19.52
CA THR A 266 -7.28 15.18 -20.52
C THR A 266 -8.11 16.35 -20.00
N LEU A 267 -9.15 16.11 -19.19
CA LEU A 267 -9.96 17.21 -18.65
C LEU A 267 -9.23 18.03 -17.57
N SER A 268 -8.35 17.42 -16.78
CA SER A 268 -7.61 18.10 -15.72
C SER A 268 -6.34 18.83 -16.18
N MET A 269 -5.90 18.59 -17.43
CA MET A 269 -4.79 19.33 -18.08
C MET A 269 -5.22 20.70 -18.65
N LEU A 270 -6.53 20.92 -18.87
CA LEU A 270 -7.05 22.16 -19.42
C LEU A 270 -7.45 23.20 -18.36
N HIS A 271 -7.34 22.87 -17.07
CA HIS A 271 -7.74 23.79 -16.00
C HIS A 271 -6.55 24.64 -15.49
N PRO A 272 -6.62 25.99 -15.50
CA PRO A 272 -5.54 26.89 -15.06
C PRO A 272 -5.03 26.62 -13.63
N ALA A 273 -5.90 26.13 -12.75
CA ALA A 273 -5.52 25.74 -11.38
C ALA A 273 -4.55 24.54 -11.31
N ALA A 274 -4.49 23.71 -12.35
CA ALA A 274 -3.55 22.60 -12.44
C ALA A 274 -2.10 23.10 -12.54
N LEU A 275 -1.86 24.18 -13.31
CA LEU A 275 -0.56 24.83 -13.48
C LEU A 275 -0.05 25.46 -12.15
N LEU A 276 -0.94 26.08 -11.37
CA LEU A 276 -0.62 26.60 -10.03
C LEU A 276 -0.27 25.47 -9.04
N GLY A 277 -0.89 24.30 -9.18
CA GLY A 277 -0.58 23.11 -8.40
C GLY A 277 0.82 22.54 -8.65
N GLN A 278 1.31 22.61 -9.90
CA GLN A 278 2.61 22.02 -10.30
C GLN A 278 3.79 22.63 -9.52
N ARG A 279 3.82 23.97 -9.43
CA ARG A 279 4.90 24.67 -8.69
C ARG A 279 4.84 24.44 -7.18
N ARG A 280 3.69 24.02 -6.65
CA ARG A 280 3.52 23.79 -5.22
C ARG A 280 4.17 22.49 -4.76
N VAL A 281 3.94 21.39 -5.49
CA VAL A 281 4.55 20.08 -5.17
C VAL A 281 6.05 20.11 -5.38
N GLU A 282 6.52 20.72 -6.47
CA GLU A 282 7.96 20.88 -6.70
C GLU A 282 8.63 21.65 -5.56
N ARG A 283 8.05 22.78 -5.14
CA ARG A 283 8.56 23.56 -4.00
C ARG A 283 8.59 22.73 -2.72
N TRP A 284 7.53 21.98 -2.43
CA TRP A 284 7.51 21.10 -1.28
C TRP A 284 8.59 20.01 -1.32
N MET A 285 8.88 19.46 -2.49
CA MET A 285 9.97 18.50 -2.67
C MET A 285 11.34 19.17 -2.47
N ARG A 286 11.55 20.36 -3.02
CA ARG A 286 12.78 21.14 -2.81
C ARG A 286 12.98 21.53 -1.35
N ASP A 287 11.94 22.00 -0.67
CA ASP A 287 11.99 22.36 0.76
C ASP A 287 12.31 21.13 1.62
N LEU A 288 11.73 19.97 1.27
CA LEU A 288 11.99 18.71 1.96
C LEU A 288 13.45 18.27 1.78
N CYS A 289 13.96 18.25 0.55
CA CYS A 289 15.36 17.91 0.28
C CYS A 289 16.34 18.96 0.84
N GLY A 290 15.98 20.24 0.82
CA GLY A 290 16.76 21.34 1.41
C GLY A 290 16.91 21.24 2.93
N ARG A 291 15.97 20.56 3.61
CA ARG A 291 16.09 20.17 5.03
C ARG A 291 17.03 18.97 5.26
N GLY A 292 17.63 18.40 4.21
CA GLY A 292 18.50 17.24 4.27
C GLY A 292 17.79 15.89 4.17
N VAL A 293 16.50 15.86 3.84
CA VAL A 293 15.77 14.60 3.65
C VAL A 293 16.18 13.95 2.33
N ARG A 294 16.62 12.69 2.38
CA ARG A 294 16.92 11.91 1.17
C ARG A 294 15.67 11.23 0.65
N VAL A 295 15.28 11.52 -0.59
CA VAL A 295 14.06 11.00 -1.20
C VAL A 295 14.42 9.92 -2.23
N LEU A 296 13.83 8.74 -2.10
CA LEU A 296 13.85 7.67 -3.11
C LEU A 296 12.47 7.55 -3.73
N LEU A 297 12.38 7.77 -5.04
CA LEU A 297 11.16 7.58 -5.81
C LEU A 297 11.29 6.32 -6.64
N VAL A 298 10.44 5.33 -6.37
CA VAL A 298 10.40 4.07 -7.09
C VAL A 298 9.13 4.01 -7.93
N THR A 299 9.27 3.74 -9.22
CA THR A 299 8.15 3.63 -10.16
C THR A 299 8.20 2.30 -10.90
N SER A 300 7.07 1.66 -11.12
CA SER A 300 6.94 0.53 -12.04
C SER A 300 6.78 1.04 -13.48
N GLU A 301 7.39 0.36 -14.45
CA GLU A 301 7.23 0.73 -15.87
C GLU A 301 5.75 0.66 -16.29
N GLY A 302 5.29 1.71 -16.97
CA GLY A 302 3.89 1.83 -17.41
C GLY A 302 2.89 2.14 -16.29
N ASP A 303 3.34 2.39 -15.07
CA ASP A 303 2.48 2.76 -13.95
C ASP A 303 1.93 4.19 -14.06
N LEU A 304 0.76 4.41 -13.48
CA LEU A 304 0.05 5.69 -13.49
C LEU A 304 0.76 6.78 -12.70
N SER A 305 1.60 6.39 -11.74
CA SER A 305 2.44 7.31 -10.99
C SER A 305 3.36 8.12 -11.90
N LEU A 306 3.78 7.60 -13.06
CA LEU A 306 4.58 8.35 -14.03
C LEU A 306 3.82 9.58 -14.55
N LYS A 307 2.51 9.45 -14.83
CA LYS A 307 1.67 10.58 -15.24
C LYS A 307 1.52 11.60 -14.12
N GLU A 308 1.37 11.14 -12.88
CA GLU A 308 1.25 12.03 -11.71
C GLU A 308 2.58 12.76 -11.43
N ILE A 309 3.73 12.09 -11.57
CA ILE A 309 5.04 12.72 -11.45
C ILE A 309 5.21 13.76 -12.56
N ALA A 310 4.93 13.39 -13.81
CA ALA A 310 5.00 14.31 -14.95
C ALA A 310 4.07 15.52 -14.78
N ARG A 311 2.89 15.34 -14.16
CA ARG A 311 1.96 16.43 -13.83
C ARG A 311 2.60 17.52 -12.96
N HIS A 312 3.45 17.15 -12.00
CA HIS A 312 4.06 18.11 -11.07
C HIS A 312 5.46 18.56 -11.50
N PHE A 313 6.22 17.69 -12.17
CA PHE A 313 7.64 17.87 -12.46
C PHE A 313 7.96 17.99 -13.97
N GLY A 314 6.97 17.89 -14.86
CA GLY A 314 7.14 18.03 -16.32
C GLY A 314 7.30 16.68 -17.03
N SER A 315 7.04 16.64 -18.34
CA SER A 315 6.96 15.42 -19.15
C SER A 315 8.27 14.62 -19.25
N GLU A 316 9.41 15.30 -19.23
CA GLU A 316 10.75 14.68 -19.23
C GLU A 316 11.30 14.53 -17.81
N GLU A 317 10.53 14.93 -16.79
CA GLU A 317 10.89 14.81 -15.37
C GLU A 317 12.22 15.50 -14.97
N GLU A 318 12.84 16.26 -15.88
CA GLU A 318 14.08 17.01 -15.70
C GLU A 318 14.07 17.89 -14.45
N ARG A 319 12.92 18.48 -14.11
CA ARG A 319 12.80 19.30 -12.89
C ARG A 319 12.96 18.47 -11.64
N LEU A 320 12.47 17.23 -11.62
CA LEU A 320 12.65 16.33 -10.48
C LEU A 320 14.11 15.90 -10.36
N ASP A 321 14.76 15.57 -11.47
CA ASP A 321 16.18 15.21 -11.52
C ASP A 321 17.10 16.38 -11.10
N SER A 322 16.66 17.62 -11.31
CA SER A 322 17.37 18.81 -10.83
C SER A 322 17.33 19.01 -9.30
N ILE A 323 16.50 18.27 -8.57
CA ILE A 323 16.37 18.40 -7.11
C ILE A 323 17.43 17.53 -6.43
N ARG A 324 18.50 18.16 -5.94
CA ARG A 324 19.52 17.49 -5.13
C ARG A 324 18.87 16.78 -3.94
N GLY A 325 19.19 15.50 -3.75
CA GLY A 325 18.64 14.67 -2.66
C GLY A 325 17.49 13.76 -3.09
N VAL A 326 17.01 13.87 -4.34
CA VAL A 326 16.09 12.91 -4.94
C VAL A 326 16.88 11.85 -5.73
N THR A 327 16.52 10.58 -5.54
CA THR A 327 16.98 9.44 -6.33
C THR A 327 15.76 8.75 -6.92
N ARG A 328 15.83 8.37 -8.20
CA ARG A 328 14.75 7.70 -8.92
C ARG A 328 15.17 6.31 -9.36
N VAL A 329 14.23 5.37 -9.29
CA VAL A 329 14.41 4.01 -9.77
C VAL A 329 13.15 3.57 -10.51
N SER A 330 13.31 3.20 -11.78
CA SER A 330 12.27 2.51 -12.54
C SER A 330 12.45 1.00 -12.42
N LEU A 331 11.36 0.28 -12.20
CA LEU A 331 11.32 -1.17 -12.08
C LEU A 331 10.67 -1.79 -13.33
N PRO A 332 11.41 -2.55 -14.14
CA PRO A 332 10.84 -3.27 -15.26
C PRO A 332 10.01 -4.47 -14.80
N ASN A 333 8.98 -4.80 -15.57
CA ASN A 333 8.11 -5.96 -15.33
C ASN A 333 7.52 -5.99 -13.91
N ALA A 334 7.26 -4.82 -13.31
CA ALA A 334 6.63 -4.69 -12.00
C ALA A 334 5.19 -4.18 -12.18
N ASP A 335 4.28 -4.58 -11.28
CA ASP A 335 2.95 -3.97 -11.20
C ASP A 335 2.91 -2.88 -10.10
N HIS A 336 1.75 -2.24 -9.96
CA HIS A 336 1.54 -1.15 -9.02
C HIS A 336 1.82 -1.55 -7.56
N THR A 337 1.50 -2.79 -7.18
CA THR A 337 1.57 -3.33 -5.81
C THR A 337 2.84 -4.13 -5.53
N LEU A 338 3.74 -4.24 -6.51
CA LEU A 338 4.95 -5.07 -6.46
C LEU A 338 4.65 -6.56 -6.19
N THR A 339 3.64 -7.13 -6.85
CA THR A 339 3.32 -8.57 -6.77
C THR A 339 4.48 -9.46 -7.23
N PRO A 340 5.24 -9.13 -8.30
CA PRO A 340 6.37 -9.95 -8.71
C PRO A 340 7.48 -9.98 -7.66
N TYR A 341 8.03 -11.16 -7.39
CA TYR A 341 9.08 -11.35 -6.38
C TYR A 341 10.35 -10.54 -6.68
N HIS A 342 10.77 -10.47 -7.95
CA HIS A 342 11.94 -9.71 -8.36
C HIS A 342 11.77 -8.21 -8.08
N ALA A 343 10.56 -7.68 -8.27
CA ALA A 343 10.25 -6.27 -8.01
C ALA A 343 10.38 -5.95 -6.51
N ARG A 344 9.84 -6.78 -5.62
CA ARG A 344 10.03 -6.64 -4.16
C ARG A 344 11.50 -6.71 -3.78
N ARG A 345 12.23 -7.68 -4.34
CA ARG A 345 13.67 -7.86 -4.08
C ARG A 345 14.49 -6.65 -4.51
N ALA A 346 14.16 -6.05 -5.65
CA ALA A 346 14.80 -4.83 -6.14
C ALA A 346 14.53 -3.64 -5.20
N VAL A 347 13.29 -3.45 -4.73
CA VAL A 347 12.97 -2.39 -3.76
C VAL A 347 13.73 -2.59 -2.45
N ILE A 348 13.78 -3.81 -1.92
CA ILE A 348 14.53 -4.12 -0.69
C ILE A 348 16.01 -3.73 -0.85
N ALA A 349 16.63 -4.09 -1.97
CA ALA A 349 18.01 -3.71 -2.24
C ALA A 349 18.19 -2.17 -2.26
N ARG A 350 17.26 -1.45 -2.91
CA ARG A 350 17.29 0.02 -2.95
C ARG A 350 17.05 0.67 -1.60
N LEU A 351 16.24 0.08 -0.73
CA LEU A 351 16.05 0.57 0.64
C LEU A 351 17.34 0.45 1.46
N ILE A 352 18.08 -0.64 1.31
CA ILE A 352 19.38 -0.86 1.97
C ILE A 352 20.40 0.17 1.45
N ASP A 353 20.52 0.32 0.13
CA ASP A 353 21.43 1.28 -0.49
C ASP A 353 21.10 2.73 -0.06
N HIS A 354 19.82 3.10 -0.13
CA HIS A 354 19.34 4.45 0.19
C HIS A 354 19.47 4.77 1.68
N GLY A 355 19.38 3.77 2.54
CA GLY A 355 19.67 3.88 3.97
C GLY A 355 21.08 4.38 4.26
N GLY A 356 21.99 4.32 3.28
CA GLY A 356 23.42 4.59 3.47
C GLY A 356 24.13 3.41 4.12
N ILE A 357 23.52 2.21 4.07
CA ILE A 357 24.07 1.00 4.65
C ILE A 357 24.93 0.34 3.58
N ARG A 358 26.09 0.96 3.30
CA ARG A 358 27.25 0.29 2.70
C ARG A 358 28.51 1.11 2.93
N ARG A 359 29.48 0.41 3.53
CA ARG A 359 30.85 0.83 3.86
C ARG A 359 31.66 1.13 2.60
N ASP A 360 32.69 1.96 2.78
CA ASP A 360 33.76 2.29 1.84
C ASP A 360 34.05 1.17 0.82
N GLY A 361 33.98 1.48 -0.48
CA GLY A 361 34.56 0.62 -1.51
C GLY A 361 33.69 0.17 -2.69
N TYR A 362 32.58 0.84 -3.04
CA TYR A 362 31.95 0.61 -4.34
C TYR A 362 31.60 1.92 -5.05
N ALA A 363 32.16 2.10 -6.24
CA ALA A 363 31.95 3.23 -7.12
C ALA A 363 30.45 3.42 -7.41
N ARG A 364 30.07 4.69 -7.66
CA ARG A 364 28.74 5.08 -8.15
C ARG A 364 28.23 4.04 -9.15
N SER A 365 27.11 3.39 -8.84
CA SER A 365 26.45 2.53 -9.82
C SER A 365 26.01 3.41 -10.97
N GLU A 366 26.64 3.25 -12.13
CA GLU A 366 26.09 3.73 -13.39
C GLU A 366 24.66 3.21 -13.60
N PRO A 367 23.81 3.93 -14.34
CA PRO A 367 22.48 3.46 -14.68
C PRO A 367 22.61 2.10 -15.38
N VAL A 368 22.03 1.07 -14.77
CA VAL A 368 21.93 -0.26 -15.39
C VAL A 368 21.05 -0.11 -16.63
N ARG A 369 21.67 0.08 -17.80
CA ARG A 369 21.03 -0.22 -19.08
C ARG A 369 20.93 -1.73 -19.18
N ALA A 370 19.71 -2.25 -19.06
CA ALA A 370 19.46 -3.66 -19.32
C ALA A 370 19.81 -3.96 -20.79
N THR A 371 20.78 -4.85 -20.99
CA THR A 371 21.02 -5.50 -22.28
C THR A 371 19.80 -6.34 -22.62
N ALA A 372 19.18 -6.05 -23.77
CA ALA A 372 18.08 -6.83 -24.32
C ALA A 372 18.48 -8.31 -24.37
N SER A 373 17.70 -9.17 -23.71
CA SER A 373 17.79 -10.62 -23.90
C SER A 373 16.74 -11.06 -24.93
N PRO A 374 17.02 -12.12 -25.71
CA PRO A 374 16.36 -12.37 -26.97
C PRO A 374 14.93 -12.84 -26.76
N SER A 375 14.05 -12.41 -27.67
CA SER A 375 12.70 -12.91 -27.82
C SER A 375 12.69 -14.42 -28.01
N PHE A 376 12.15 -15.17 -27.05
CA PHE A 376 11.67 -16.52 -27.30
C PHE A 376 10.26 -16.42 -27.89
N LEU A 377 10.20 -16.30 -29.21
CA LEU A 377 9.04 -16.74 -30.00
C LEU A 377 9.26 -18.22 -30.31
N ALA A 378 8.31 -19.07 -29.93
CA ALA A 378 8.10 -20.38 -30.52
C ALA A 378 6.74 -20.95 -30.09
N PRO A 379 6.13 -21.80 -30.90
CA PRO A 379 5.79 -21.65 -32.33
C PRO A 379 4.35 -21.19 -32.54
#